data_AF-A0A0K0Y8C0-F1
#
_entry.id   AF-A0A0K0Y8C0-F1
#
_cell.length_a   1.000
_cell.length_b   1.000
_cell.length_c   1.000
_cell.angle_alpha   90.00
_cell.angle_beta   90.00
_cell.angle_gamma   90.00
#
_symmetry.space_group_name_H-M   'P 1'
#
loop_
_entity.id
_entity.type
_entity.pdbx_description
1 polymer ?
#
loop_
_entity_poly.entity_id
_entity_poly.type
_entity_poly.pdbx_seq_one_letter_code
_entity_poly.pdbx_strand_id
1 'polypeptide(L)'
;MTPIALYPSDRSLKKSAGIGGFALFIALQFKTWSSDGSIAVPLMFAVFGLAMVYPLVKNHLNPAPSFEADADGFSVMGKPKRSWDEYRGAKVHTTYMWFIPISRSLIIKTGKNILGGRVQINPAYMSGPVKDMASDIETYARHAQRKEDLNEAMLTSPASRLVRPVAPPADRRHANPMPTATAVGHSFASPQSQAASGSPVQSVPKLSDRLFKGRKVI
;
A
#
# COMPACT_ATOMS: atom_id res chain seq x y z
N MET A 1 -11.05 -2.18 2.15
CA MET A 1 -9.62 -2.03 1.83
C MET A 1 -8.94 -1.45 3.04
N THR A 2 -7.89 -2.10 3.53
CA THR A 2 -7.12 -1.59 4.67
C THR A 2 -6.25 -0.43 4.20
N PRO A 3 -6.31 0.75 4.85
CA PRO A 3 -5.45 1.87 4.49
C PRO A 3 -3.97 1.46 4.59
N ILE A 4 -3.15 2.03 3.71
CA ILE A 4 -1.70 1.84 3.70
C ILE A 4 -1.02 3.20 3.87
N ALA A 5 -0.12 3.30 4.84
CA ALA A 5 0.74 4.47 5.04
C ALA A 5 2.21 4.04 5.01
N LEU A 6 2.96 4.56 4.05
CA LEU A 6 4.38 4.29 3.85
C LEU A 6 5.19 5.47 4.35
N TYR A 7 5.84 5.30 5.49
CA TYR A 7 6.70 6.31 6.10
C TYR A 7 8.15 6.22 5.60
N PRO A 8 8.93 7.32 5.65
CA PRO A 8 10.36 7.26 5.39
C PRO A 8 11.05 6.26 6.32
N SER A 9 12.00 5.49 5.80
CA SER A 9 12.78 4.58 6.63
C SER A 9 13.79 5.34 7.50
N ASP A 10 13.96 4.93 8.76
CA ASP A 10 15.00 5.50 9.63
C ASP A 10 16.39 5.38 9.01
N ARG A 11 16.65 4.29 8.28
CA ARG A 11 17.92 4.06 7.60
C ARG A 11 18.16 5.10 6.50
N SER A 12 17.16 5.42 5.67
CA SER A 12 17.30 6.43 4.61
C SER A 12 17.48 7.83 5.19
N LEU A 13 16.73 8.17 6.23
CA LEU A 13 16.86 9.45 6.92
C LEU A 13 18.22 9.62 7.60
N LYS A 14 18.71 8.60 8.32
CA LYS A 14 20.04 8.60 8.94
C LYS A 14 21.16 8.68 7.91
N LYS A 15 21.05 7.97 6.79
CA LYS A 15 22.03 8.05 5.69
C LYS A 15 22.06 9.45 5.08
N SER A 16 20.89 10.03 4.83
CA SER A 16 20.77 11.42 4.33
C SER A 16 21.41 12.41 5.31
N ALA A 17 21.10 12.30 6.60
CA ALA A 17 21.67 13.16 7.63
C ALA A 17 23.18 12.96 7.81
N GLY A 18 23.69 11.73 7.69
CA GLY A 18 25.13 11.45 7.73
C GLY A 18 25.89 12.09 6.57
N ILE A 19 25.35 12.00 5.35
CA ILE A 19 25.91 12.69 4.17
C ILE A 19 25.84 14.21 4.37
N GLY A 20 24.71 14.72 4.88
CA GLY A 20 24.53 16.14 5.13
C GLY A 20 25.48 16.68 6.20
N GLY A 21 25.67 15.95 7.30
CA GLY A 21 26.63 16.28 8.35
C GLY A 21 28.07 16.28 7.86
N PHE A 22 28.43 15.32 7.00
CA PHE A 22 29.74 15.30 6.35
C PHE A 22 29.95 16.49 5.41
N ALA A 23 28.94 16.89 4.62
CA ALA A 23 29.02 18.07 3.79
C ALA A 23 29.16 19.37 4.60
N LEU A 24 28.46 19.49 5.73
CA LEU A 24 28.62 20.61 6.67
C LEU A 24 30.02 20.64 7.28
N PHE A 25 30.57 19.48 7.62
CA PHE A 25 31.95 19.37 8.09
C PHE A 25 32.94 19.86 7.03
N ILE A 26 32.78 19.45 5.76
CA ILE A 26 33.60 19.95 4.65
C ILE A 26 33.48 21.47 4.51
N ALA A 27 32.26 22.02 4.57
CA ALA A 27 32.05 23.46 4.51
C ALA A 27 32.82 24.21 5.63
N LEU A 28 32.82 23.66 6.84
CA LEU A 28 33.56 24.21 7.97
C LEU A 28 35.09 24.14 7.73
N GLN A 29 35.60 23.01 7.26
CA GLN A 29 37.03 22.83 6.97
C GLN A 29 37.52 23.76 5.85
N PHE A 30 36.73 23.94 4.79
CA PHE A 30 37.04 24.89 3.72
C PHE A 30 37.13 26.31 4.25
N LYS A 31 36.20 26.73 5.13
CA LYS A 31 36.26 28.05 5.75
C LYS A 31 37.53 28.24 6.60
N THR A 32 38.01 27.20 7.27
CA THR A 32 39.20 27.29 8.12
C THR A 32 40.51 27.22 7.35
N TRP A 33 40.54 26.57 6.19
CA TRP A 33 41.78 26.31 5.44
C TRP A 33 41.93 27.14 4.16
N SER A 34 40.86 27.72 3.61
CA SER A 34 40.97 28.55 2.40
C SER A 34 41.48 29.95 2.77
N SER A 35 42.66 30.32 2.29
CA SER A 35 43.21 31.68 2.37
C SER A 35 42.53 32.67 1.43
N ASP A 36 41.85 32.16 0.39
CA ASP A 36 41.48 32.96 -0.79
C ASP A 36 40.17 33.75 -0.64
N GLY A 37 39.56 33.76 0.56
CA GLY A 37 38.32 34.50 0.84
C GLY A 37 37.10 34.04 0.05
N SER A 38 37.20 32.96 -0.75
CA SER A 38 36.12 32.43 -1.57
C SER A 38 35.06 31.75 -0.70
N ILE A 39 33.93 32.43 -0.52
CA ILE A 39 32.79 31.92 0.27
C ILE A 39 31.90 30.96 -0.53
N ALA A 40 32.01 30.97 -1.87
CA ALA A 40 31.08 30.23 -2.75
C ALA A 40 31.11 28.71 -2.51
N VAL A 41 32.30 28.12 -2.41
CA VAL A 41 32.48 26.68 -2.19
C VAL A 41 31.96 26.23 -0.82
N PRO A 42 32.37 26.82 0.32
CA PRO A 42 31.83 26.43 1.61
C PRO A 42 30.32 26.70 1.72
N LEU A 43 29.80 27.78 1.11
CA LEU A 43 28.36 28.04 1.07
C LEU A 43 27.60 26.95 0.33
N MET A 44 28.08 26.49 -0.84
CA MET A 44 27.49 25.40 -1.60
C MET A 44 27.41 24.11 -0.76
N PHE A 45 28.51 23.72 -0.10
CA PHE A 45 28.52 22.55 0.78
C PHE A 45 27.60 22.71 2.00
N ALA A 46 27.51 23.90 2.57
CA ALA A 46 26.63 24.18 3.71
C ALA A 46 25.15 24.07 3.30
N VAL A 47 24.76 24.68 2.18
CA VAL A 47 23.39 24.59 1.65
C VAL A 47 23.04 23.16 1.30
N PHE A 48 23.94 22.44 0.63
CA PHE A 48 23.74 21.02 0.31
C PHE A 48 23.61 20.16 1.58
N GLY A 49 24.48 20.39 2.56
CA GLY A 49 24.47 19.69 3.83
C GLY A 49 23.17 19.91 4.61
N LEU A 50 22.73 21.16 4.72
CA LEU A 50 21.45 21.51 5.34
C LEU A 50 20.27 20.88 4.60
N ALA A 51 20.26 20.91 3.26
CA ALA A 51 19.21 20.30 2.46
C ALA A 51 19.09 18.77 2.68
N MET A 52 20.20 18.10 3.01
CA MET A 52 20.24 16.67 3.30
C MET A 52 19.87 16.31 4.76
N VAL A 53 20.09 17.22 5.71
CA VAL A 53 19.68 17.07 7.12
C VAL A 53 18.21 17.42 7.32
N TYR A 54 17.69 18.38 6.54
CA TYR A 54 16.30 18.86 6.63
C TYR A 54 15.23 17.75 6.66
N PRO A 55 15.26 16.72 5.80
CA PRO A 55 14.28 15.63 5.83
C PRO A 55 14.21 14.89 7.16
N LEU A 56 15.35 14.68 7.83
CA LEU A 56 15.41 14.03 9.14
C LEU A 56 14.74 14.91 10.20
N VAL A 57 15.11 16.19 10.25
CA VAL A 57 14.54 17.15 11.21
C VAL A 57 13.04 17.31 10.99
N LYS A 58 12.63 17.48 9.73
CA LYS A 58 11.21 17.58 9.37
C LYS A 58 10.43 16.33 9.78
N ASN A 59 10.95 15.13 9.49
CA ASN A 59 10.26 13.89 9.85
C ASN A 59 10.19 13.68 11.37
N HIS A 60 11.18 14.19 12.12
CA HIS A 60 11.16 14.13 13.58
C HIS A 60 10.11 15.08 14.18
N LEU A 61 9.96 16.29 13.61
CA LEU A 61 8.99 17.27 14.09
C LEU A 61 7.55 16.96 13.63
N ASN A 62 7.39 16.56 12.38
CA ASN A 62 6.09 16.28 11.75
C ASN A 62 6.24 15.04 10.85
N PRO A 63 6.04 13.83 11.39
CA PRO A 63 6.16 12.59 10.63
C PRO A 63 5.05 12.54 9.58
N ALA A 64 5.42 12.74 8.31
CA ALA A 64 4.50 12.70 7.19
C ALA A 64 4.67 11.39 6.42
N PRO A 65 3.59 10.67 6.08
CA PRO A 65 3.68 9.52 5.20
C PRO A 65 4.16 9.99 3.82
N SER A 66 5.09 9.24 3.25
CA SER A 66 5.62 9.48 1.90
C SER A 66 4.62 9.07 0.83
N PHE A 67 3.83 8.04 1.14
CA PHE A 67 2.67 7.63 0.38
C PHE A 67 1.59 7.14 1.35
N GLU A 68 0.37 7.60 1.16
CA GLU A 68 -0.80 7.16 1.91
C GLU A 68 -1.89 6.80 0.91
N ALA A 69 -2.61 5.72 1.16
CA ALA A 69 -3.65 5.25 0.27
C ALA A 69 -4.73 4.54 1.05
N ASP A 70 -5.97 4.75 0.63
CA ASP A 70 -7.15 4.13 1.22
C ASP A 70 -8.15 3.76 0.10
N ALA A 71 -9.40 3.49 0.48
CA ALA A 71 -10.43 3.10 -0.48
C ALA A 71 -10.86 4.25 -1.40
N ASP A 72 -10.74 5.51 -0.98
CA ASP A 72 -11.27 6.67 -1.73
C ASP A 72 -10.17 7.42 -2.49
N GLY A 73 -8.90 7.12 -2.22
CA GLY A 73 -7.82 7.76 -2.95
C GLY A 73 -6.42 7.51 -2.40
N PHE A 74 -5.50 8.35 -2.82
CA PHE A 74 -4.10 8.33 -2.39
C PHE A 74 -3.56 9.75 -2.17
N SER A 75 -2.65 9.90 -1.20
CA SER A 75 -1.84 11.08 -0.96
C SER A 75 -0.36 10.73 -1.11
N VAL A 76 0.41 11.70 -1.59
CA VAL A 76 1.85 11.57 -1.76
C VAL A 76 2.53 12.72 -1.02
N MET A 77 3.46 12.40 -0.11
CA MET A 77 4.24 13.39 0.64
C MET A 77 3.40 14.39 1.45
N GLY A 78 2.28 13.94 2.01
CA GLY A 78 1.35 14.79 2.78
C GLY A 78 0.60 15.84 1.95
N LYS A 79 0.55 15.69 0.62
CA LYS A 79 -0.28 16.54 -0.26
C LYS A 79 -1.77 16.19 -0.11
N PRO A 80 -2.69 17.04 -0.60
CA PRO A 80 -4.11 16.69 -0.64
C PRO A 80 -4.35 15.33 -1.31
N LYS A 81 -5.25 14.54 -0.73
CA LYS A 81 -5.67 13.23 -1.25
C LYS A 81 -6.27 13.39 -2.64
N ARG A 82 -5.95 12.45 -3.53
CA ARG A 82 -6.38 12.40 -4.93
C ARG A 82 -7.13 11.11 -5.21
N SER A 83 -8.08 11.16 -6.13
CA SER A 83 -8.85 9.97 -6.54
C SER A 83 -7.98 8.97 -7.30
N TRP A 84 -8.30 7.68 -7.18
CA TRP A 84 -7.67 6.58 -7.93
C TRP A 84 -7.81 6.71 -9.45
N ASP A 85 -8.83 7.41 -9.94
CA ASP A 85 -8.99 7.81 -11.35
C ASP A 85 -7.78 8.57 -11.91
N GLU A 86 -7.15 9.38 -11.06
CA GLU A 86 -6.01 10.20 -11.44
C GLU A 86 -4.71 9.41 -11.45
N TYR A 87 -4.68 8.19 -10.90
CA TYR A 87 -3.49 7.39 -10.84
C TYR A 87 -3.14 6.83 -12.23
N ARG A 88 -1.94 7.15 -12.73
CA ARG A 88 -1.43 6.69 -14.05
C ARG A 88 -0.23 5.75 -13.94
N GLY A 89 0.13 5.33 -12.73
CA GLY A 89 1.24 4.41 -12.49
C GLY A 89 2.40 5.02 -11.71
N ALA A 90 3.25 4.14 -11.19
CA ALA A 90 4.49 4.47 -10.54
C ALA A 90 5.66 4.10 -11.46
N LYS A 91 6.70 4.94 -11.53
CA LYS A 91 7.92 4.65 -12.29
C LYS A 91 9.14 4.90 -11.43
N VAL A 92 10.07 3.96 -11.45
CA VAL A 92 11.39 4.15 -10.86
C VAL A 92 12.22 5.00 -11.82
N HIS A 93 12.72 6.12 -11.34
CA HIS A 93 13.66 6.97 -12.07
C HIS A 93 15.03 6.86 -11.44
N THR A 94 16.04 6.69 -12.29
CA THR A 94 17.44 6.66 -11.83
C THR A 94 18.09 7.94 -12.32
N THR A 95 18.55 8.76 -11.38
CA THR A 95 19.34 9.94 -11.67
C THR A 95 20.78 9.49 -11.91
N TYR A 96 21.28 9.79 -13.11
CA TYR A 96 22.66 9.54 -13.49
C TYR A 96 23.46 10.84 -13.40
N MET A 97 24.69 10.75 -12.92
CA MET A 97 25.71 11.76 -13.19
C MET A 97 26.71 11.13 -14.13
N TRP A 98 26.74 11.65 -15.34
CA TRP A 98 27.44 11.05 -16.47
C TRP A 98 26.94 9.62 -16.71
N PHE A 99 27.69 8.61 -16.26
CA PHE A 99 27.38 7.18 -16.43
C PHE A 99 27.12 6.45 -15.11
N ILE A 100 27.23 7.14 -13.96
CA ILE A 100 27.11 6.53 -12.64
C ILE A 100 25.71 6.82 -12.07
N PRO A 101 24.92 5.80 -11.69
CA PRO A 101 23.64 6.01 -11.04
C PRO A 101 23.84 6.52 -9.61
N ILE A 102 23.53 7.80 -9.35
CA ILE A 102 23.68 8.39 -8.02
C ILE A 102 22.51 8.02 -7.12
N SER A 103 21.29 8.11 -7.65
CA SER A 103 20.10 7.94 -6.84
C SER A 103 18.93 7.39 -7.64
N ARG A 104 18.04 6.68 -6.95
CA ARG A 104 16.78 6.19 -7.51
C ARG A 104 15.64 6.90 -6.80
N SER A 105 14.81 7.61 -7.56
CA SER A 105 13.60 8.26 -7.08
C SER A 105 12.36 7.53 -7.59
N LEU A 106 11.25 7.63 -6.87
CA LEU A 106 9.98 7.09 -7.29
C LEU A 106 9.13 8.22 -7.85
N ILE A 107 8.68 8.07 -9.10
CA ILE A 107 7.78 9.00 -9.75
C ILE A 107 6.38 8.42 -9.71
N ILE A 108 5.44 9.12 -9.09
CA ILE A 108 4.02 8.82 -9.20
C ILE A 108 3.45 9.74 -10.28
N LYS A 109 2.93 9.15 -11.35
CA LYS A 109 2.24 9.89 -12.41
C LYS A 109 0.78 10.07 -12.03
N THR A 110 0.32 11.30 -12.08
CA THR A 110 -1.02 11.70 -11.66
C THR A 110 -1.68 12.56 -12.74
N GLY A 111 -3.00 12.46 -12.91
CA GLY A 111 -3.79 13.35 -13.76
C GLY A 111 -4.51 12.65 -14.92
N LYS A 112 -5.64 13.25 -15.31
CA LYS A 112 -6.49 12.75 -16.40
C LYS A 112 -5.92 13.09 -17.79
N ASN A 113 -5.13 14.16 -17.92
CA ASN A 113 -4.57 14.66 -19.19
C ASN A 113 -3.09 14.31 -19.40
N ILE A 114 -2.60 14.42 -20.64
CA ILE A 114 -1.21 14.13 -21.05
C ILE A 114 -0.17 15.04 -20.35
N LEU A 115 -0.56 16.26 -19.95
CA LEU A 115 0.22 17.15 -19.08
C LEU A 115 0.13 16.78 -17.58
N GLY A 116 -0.37 15.59 -17.25
CA GLY A 116 -0.64 15.14 -15.89
C GLY A 116 0.51 15.42 -14.92
N GLY A 117 0.15 15.89 -13.72
CA GLY A 117 1.06 16.17 -12.64
C GLY A 117 2.00 15.00 -12.34
N ARG A 118 3.26 15.32 -12.06
CA ARG A 118 4.27 14.36 -11.64
C ARG A 118 4.62 14.64 -10.19
N VAL A 119 4.52 13.63 -9.32
CA VAL A 119 5.04 13.73 -7.95
C VAL A 119 6.25 12.84 -7.82
N GLN A 120 7.39 13.42 -7.43
CA GLN A 120 8.62 12.68 -7.21
C GLN A 120 8.85 12.50 -5.71
N ILE A 121 8.97 11.25 -5.27
CA ILE A 121 9.40 10.86 -3.94
C ILE A 121 10.92 10.68 -3.99
N ASN A 122 11.63 11.51 -3.23
CA ASN A 122 13.08 11.45 -3.14
C ASN A 122 13.53 10.25 -2.29
N PRO A 123 14.76 9.73 -2.51
CA PRO A 123 15.28 8.58 -1.76
C PRO A 123 15.23 8.73 -0.23
N ALA A 124 15.34 9.96 0.28
CA ALA A 124 15.27 10.24 1.72
C ALA A 124 13.89 9.90 2.31
N TYR A 125 12.82 9.99 1.51
CA TYR A 125 11.42 9.75 1.88
C TYR A 125 10.92 8.38 1.38
N MET A 126 11.80 7.39 1.28
CA MET A 126 11.40 6.04 0.89
C MET A 126 11.29 5.14 2.09
N SER A 127 10.25 4.32 2.14
CA SER A 127 10.03 3.31 3.18
C SER A 127 10.95 2.08 3.03
N GLY A 128 11.53 1.88 1.85
CA GLY A 128 12.37 0.74 1.53
C GLY A 128 12.99 0.82 0.14
N PRO A 129 13.41 -0.31 -0.45
CA PRO A 129 13.89 -0.35 -1.82
C PRO A 129 12.84 0.21 -2.79
N VAL A 130 13.30 1.02 -3.74
CA VAL A 130 12.40 1.78 -4.65
C VAL A 130 11.49 0.87 -5.46
N LYS A 131 11.99 -0.32 -5.83
CA LYS A 131 11.23 -1.32 -6.60
C LYS A 131 10.09 -1.90 -5.77
N ASP A 132 10.35 -2.23 -4.51
CA ASP A 132 9.36 -2.81 -3.60
C ASP A 132 8.26 -1.78 -3.34
N MET A 133 8.64 -0.53 -3.03
CA MET A 133 7.69 0.55 -2.84
C MET A 133 6.82 0.82 -4.08
N ALA A 134 7.42 0.78 -5.28
CA ALA A 134 6.66 0.90 -6.53
C ALA A 134 5.68 -0.26 -6.71
N SER A 135 6.13 -1.49 -6.47
CA SER A 135 5.31 -2.70 -6.56
C SER A 135 4.14 -2.68 -5.58
N ASP A 136 4.37 -2.26 -4.34
CA ASP A 136 3.35 -2.14 -3.31
C ASP A 136 2.26 -1.15 -3.74
N ILE A 137 2.67 0.01 -4.26
CA ILE A 137 1.75 1.05 -4.76
C ILE A 137 0.96 0.55 -5.98
N GLU A 138 1.62 -0.07 -6.95
CA GLU A 138 0.95 -0.61 -8.15
C GLU A 138 -0.01 -1.75 -7.82
N THR A 139 0.33 -2.59 -6.85
CA THR A 139 -0.53 -3.68 -6.39
C THR A 139 -1.77 -3.11 -5.70
N TYR A 140 -1.58 -2.14 -4.80
CA TYR A 140 -2.68 -1.48 -4.12
C TYR A 140 -3.61 -0.74 -5.11
N ALA A 141 -3.03 0.01 -6.05
CA ALA A 141 -3.78 0.72 -7.10
C ALA A 141 -4.64 -0.23 -7.94
N ARG A 142 -4.08 -1.37 -8.37
CA ARG A 142 -4.82 -2.39 -9.12
C ARG A 142 -5.98 -2.97 -8.33
N HIS A 143 -5.79 -3.19 -7.02
CA HIS A 143 -6.89 -3.65 -6.18
C HIS A 143 -7.98 -2.58 -6.01
N ALA A 144 -7.60 -1.30 -5.95
CA ALA A 144 -8.55 -0.20 -5.75
C ALA A 144 -9.41 0.01 -7.00
N GLN A 145 -8.77 0.06 -8.17
CA GLN A 145 -9.44 0.18 -9.46
C GLN A 145 -10.41 -0.98 -9.71
N ARG A 146 -10.01 -2.23 -9.44
CA ARG A 146 -10.91 -3.38 -9.58
C ARG A 146 -12.15 -3.30 -8.68
N LYS A 147 -12.02 -2.70 -7.49
CA LYS A 147 -13.16 -2.52 -6.58
C LYS A 147 -14.11 -1.45 -7.12
N GLU A 148 -13.57 -0.39 -7.69
CA GLU A 148 -14.33 0.68 -8.33
C GLU A 148 -15.07 0.16 -9.57
N ASP A 149 -14.37 -0.59 -10.44
CA ASP A 149 -14.96 -1.27 -11.61
C ASP A 149 -16.10 -2.22 -11.22
N LEU A 150 -15.92 -3.01 -10.14
CA LEU A 150 -16.95 -3.93 -9.65
C LEU A 150 -18.17 -3.17 -9.10
N ASN A 151 -17.94 -2.06 -8.39
CA ASN A 151 -19.01 -1.22 -7.86
C ASN A 151 -19.80 -0.57 -9.01
N GLU A 152 -19.11 -0.07 -10.03
CA GLU A 152 -19.73 0.48 -11.24
C GLU A 152 -20.50 -0.61 -12.02
N ALA A 153 -19.94 -1.81 -12.16
CA ALA A 153 -20.62 -2.96 -12.79
C ALA A 153 -21.87 -3.39 -12.01
N MET A 154 -21.86 -3.36 -10.68
CA MET A 154 -23.04 -3.66 -9.86
C MET A 154 -24.11 -2.57 -9.96
N LEU A 155 -23.72 -1.30 -10.05
CA LEU A 155 -24.63 -0.17 -10.23
C LEU A 155 -25.24 -0.12 -11.64
N THR A 156 -24.50 -0.56 -12.65
CA THR A 156 -24.94 -0.59 -14.05
C THR A 156 -25.64 -1.88 -14.45
N SER A 157 -25.58 -2.94 -13.63
CA SER A 157 -26.30 -4.18 -13.88
C SER A 157 -27.78 -4.02 -13.55
N PRO A 158 -28.70 -3.98 -14.53
CA PRO A 158 -30.12 -3.89 -14.25
C PRO A 158 -30.57 -5.15 -13.51
N ALA A 159 -31.14 -4.99 -12.32
CA ALA A 159 -31.67 -6.05 -11.46
C ALA A 159 -32.90 -6.80 -12.05
N SER A 160 -33.07 -6.83 -13.38
CA SER A 160 -34.34 -7.16 -14.04
C SER A 160 -34.36 -8.51 -14.77
N ARG A 161 -33.39 -9.43 -14.56
CA ARG A 161 -33.37 -10.72 -15.26
C ARG A 161 -33.21 -11.98 -14.40
N LEU A 162 -33.58 -11.93 -13.12
CA LEU A 162 -33.60 -13.14 -12.27
C LEU A 162 -34.99 -13.56 -11.76
N VAL A 163 -36.07 -12.91 -12.20
CA VAL A 163 -37.43 -13.43 -11.98
C VAL A 163 -37.87 -14.17 -13.23
N ARG A 164 -37.51 -15.45 -13.33
CA ARG A 164 -38.24 -16.38 -14.20
C ARG A 164 -39.56 -16.68 -13.45
N PRO A 165 -40.74 -16.33 -13.98
CA PRO A 165 -41.98 -16.76 -13.35
C PRO A 165 -42.05 -18.29 -13.43
N VAL A 166 -41.99 -18.95 -12.28
CA VAL A 166 -42.34 -20.36 -12.17
C VAL A 166 -43.86 -20.43 -12.33
N ALA A 167 -44.33 -20.79 -13.52
CA ALA A 167 -45.72 -21.14 -13.75
C ALA A 167 -46.05 -22.43 -12.97
N PRO A 168 -47.16 -22.50 -12.23
CA PRO A 168 -47.59 -23.74 -11.60
C PRO A 168 -48.39 -24.58 -12.62
N PRO A 169 -48.12 -25.88 -12.79
CA PRO A 169 -49.10 -26.79 -13.32
C PRO A 169 -49.82 -27.52 -12.19
N ALA A 170 -51.13 -27.43 -12.28
CA ALA A 170 -52.13 -28.05 -11.42
C ALA A 170 -52.07 -29.58 -11.39
N ASP A 171 -52.57 -30.12 -10.28
CA ASP A 171 -53.27 -31.41 -10.11
C ASP A 171 -52.87 -32.58 -11.03
N ARG A 172 -52.28 -33.62 -10.42
CA ARG A 172 -52.63 -35.02 -10.73
C ARG A 172 -52.28 -35.95 -9.57
N ARG A 173 -53.34 -36.44 -8.94
CA ARG A 173 -53.40 -37.54 -7.97
C ARG A 173 -52.79 -38.82 -8.56
N HIS A 174 -51.98 -39.55 -7.80
CA HIS A 174 -52.00 -41.00 -7.85
C HIS A 174 -51.60 -41.66 -6.52
N ALA A 175 -52.23 -42.79 -6.29
CA ALA A 175 -52.50 -43.42 -5.00
C ALA A 175 -51.32 -44.23 -4.44
N ASN A 176 -51.31 -44.35 -3.12
CA ASN A 176 -50.59 -45.38 -2.35
C ASN A 176 -50.93 -46.79 -2.87
N PRO A 177 -50.00 -47.74 -2.67
CA PRO A 177 -50.29 -48.77 -1.66
C PRO A 177 -49.13 -49.08 -0.71
N MET A 178 -49.44 -49.15 0.59
CA MET A 178 -48.73 -49.94 1.63
C MET A 178 -49.39 -51.35 1.68
N PRO A 179 -48.92 -52.33 2.50
CA PRO A 179 -47.59 -52.62 3.04
C PRO A 179 -47.21 -54.13 2.92
N THR A 180 -45.94 -54.50 3.12
CA THR A 180 -45.62 -55.79 3.77
C THR A 180 -44.40 -55.60 4.67
N ALA A 181 -44.60 -56.01 5.92
CA ALA A 181 -43.70 -55.82 7.03
C ALA A 181 -42.51 -56.78 6.99
N THR A 182 -41.36 -56.28 7.41
CA THR A 182 -40.40 -57.09 8.18
C THR A 182 -39.74 -56.16 9.20
N ALA A 183 -40.27 -56.19 10.43
CA ALA A 183 -39.50 -55.86 11.63
C ALA A 183 -38.39 -56.92 11.75
N VAL A 184 -37.19 -56.67 12.25
CA VAL A 184 -36.79 -56.33 13.62
C VAL A 184 -35.30 -55.97 13.49
N GLY A 185 -34.81 -54.82 13.96
CA GLY A 185 -34.41 -54.71 15.35
C GLY A 185 -33.84 -53.33 15.68
N HIS A 186 -34.30 -52.85 16.83
CA HIS A 186 -34.00 -51.59 17.48
C HIS A 186 -32.52 -51.43 17.86
N SER A 187 -32.02 -50.20 17.79
CA SER A 187 -31.57 -49.51 19.01
C SER A 187 -31.54 -48.00 18.83
N PHE A 188 -32.07 -47.34 19.85
CA PHE A 188 -32.28 -45.91 20.03
C PHE A 188 -30.99 -45.20 20.46
N ALA A 189 -30.77 -43.97 19.97
CA ALA A 189 -30.39 -42.83 20.80
C ALA A 189 -30.38 -41.54 19.94
N SER A 190 -31.27 -40.61 20.29
CA SER A 190 -31.17 -39.20 19.90
C SER A 190 -30.47 -38.41 21.04
N PRO A 191 -30.34 -37.08 20.92
CA PRO A 191 -29.08 -36.33 21.00
C PRO A 191 -28.70 -35.89 22.43
N GLN A 192 -27.40 -35.73 22.71
CA GLN A 192 -26.98 -34.99 23.89
C GLN A 192 -25.75 -34.13 23.65
N SER A 193 -25.97 -32.84 23.86
CA SER A 193 -25.00 -31.77 24.06
C SER A 193 -23.96 -32.12 25.14
N GLN A 194 -22.69 -31.87 24.85
CA GLN A 194 -21.74 -31.45 25.88
C GLN A 194 -20.57 -30.67 25.28
N ALA A 195 -20.29 -29.56 25.95
CA ALA A 195 -19.28 -28.58 25.62
C ALA A 195 -17.88 -29.01 26.09
N ALA A 196 -16.89 -28.36 25.48
CA ALA A 196 -15.57 -28.02 26.01
C ALA A 196 -14.54 -29.14 26.25
N SER A 197 -13.62 -29.28 25.31
CA SER A 197 -12.15 -29.16 25.50
C SER A 197 -11.51 -29.39 24.12
N GLY A 198 -10.87 -28.39 23.51
CA GLY A 198 -9.58 -27.88 23.95
C GLY A 198 -8.47 -28.48 23.07
N SER A 199 -8.46 -28.12 21.78
CA SER A 199 -7.31 -28.34 20.90
C SER A 199 -7.14 -27.13 19.99
N PRO A 200 -5.90 -26.63 19.81
CA PRO A 200 -5.69 -25.33 19.21
C PRO A 200 -5.99 -25.42 17.72
N VAL A 201 -7.00 -24.67 17.29
CA VAL A 201 -7.20 -24.32 15.88
C VAL A 201 -5.88 -23.70 15.42
N GLN A 202 -5.15 -24.45 14.59
CA GLN A 202 -3.95 -24.01 13.91
C GLN A 202 -4.37 -22.80 13.09
N SER A 203 -4.08 -21.60 13.60
CA SER A 203 -4.42 -20.36 12.94
C SER A 203 -3.70 -20.34 11.60
N VAL A 204 -4.48 -20.45 10.53
CA VAL A 204 -3.99 -20.22 9.17
C VAL A 204 -3.30 -18.84 9.20
N PRO A 205 -2.02 -18.75 8.80
CA PRO A 205 -1.31 -17.48 8.81
C PRO A 205 -2.12 -16.46 8.01
N LYS A 206 -2.48 -15.34 8.64
CA LYS A 206 -3.14 -14.25 7.94
C LYS A 206 -2.24 -13.83 6.77
N LEU A 207 -2.86 -13.60 5.61
CA LEU A 207 -2.13 -13.16 4.41
C LEU A 207 -1.27 -11.91 4.68
N SER A 208 -1.70 -11.06 5.63
CA SER A 208 -0.97 -9.91 6.15
C SER A 208 0.41 -10.26 6.71
N ASP A 209 0.54 -11.37 7.45
CA ASP A 209 1.80 -11.74 8.10
C ASP A 209 2.80 -12.34 7.10
N ARG A 210 2.28 -12.91 6.01
CA ARG A 210 3.10 -13.38 4.88
C ARG A 210 3.55 -12.25 3.96
N LEU A 211 2.73 -11.20 3.79
CA LEU A 211 3.06 -10.04 2.95
C LEU A 211 3.97 -9.03 3.65
N PHE A 212 3.86 -8.89 4.98
CA PHE A 212 4.52 -7.79 5.71
C PHE A 212 5.46 -8.27 6.80
N LYS A 213 6.22 -9.36 6.56
CA LYS A 213 7.26 -9.86 7.48
C LYS A 213 8.06 -8.70 8.11
N GLY A 214 7.71 -8.35 9.34
CA GLY A 214 8.42 -7.38 10.17
C GLY A 214 8.09 -5.89 10.01
N ARG A 215 7.05 -5.47 9.28
CA ARG A 215 6.66 -4.04 9.24
C ARG A 215 5.37 -3.79 10.02
N LYS A 216 5.46 -2.86 10.98
CA LYS A 216 4.36 -2.44 11.84
C LYS A 216 3.26 -1.81 10.98
N VAL A 217 2.15 -2.52 10.84
CA VAL A 217 0.89 -2.01 10.29
C VAL A 217 0.08 -1.52 11.50
N ILE A 218 -0.33 -0.26 11.52
CA ILE A 218 -1.29 0.30 12.48
C ILE A 218 -2.53 0.65 11.69
#